data_AF-A0A829H1P1-F1
#
_entry.id   AF-A0A829H1P1-F1
#
_cell.length_a   1.000
_cell.length_b   1.000
_cell.length_c   1.000
_cell.angle_alpha   90.00
_cell.angle_beta   90.00
_cell.angle_gamma   90.00
#
_symmetry.space_group_name_H-M   'P 1'
#
loop_
_entity.id
_entity.type
_entity.pdbx_description
1 polymer ?
#
loop_
_entity_poly.entity_id
_entity_poly.type
_entity_poly.pdbx_seq_one_letter_code
_entity_poly.pdbx_strand_id
1 'polypeptide(L)'
;MNPILLLDEDDQEFVRQFVLSSGSLKKLSEKYSVSYPTIRLRLDRVIRKLKAAELDQKNKFQVSIMQMVIDDKLDLALAQEIIQKYKETTND
;
A
#
# COMPACT_ATOMS: atom_id res chain seq x y z
N MET A 1 -7.77 -4.72 -4.46
CA MET A 1 -8.37 -4.78 -3.10
C MET A 1 -7.86 -3.56 -2.32
N ASN A 2 -8.69 -2.93 -1.48
CA ASN A 2 -8.27 -1.74 -0.72
C ASN A 2 -7.10 -2.11 0.23
N PRO A 3 -5.89 -1.52 0.07
CA PRO A 3 -4.72 -1.86 0.89
C PRO A 3 -4.91 -1.64 2.39
N ILE A 4 -5.82 -0.74 2.79
CA ILE A 4 -6.13 -0.48 4.20
C ILE A 4 -6.77 -1.71 4.87
N LEU A 5 -7.55 -2.50 4.14
CA LEU A 5 -8.19 -3.72 4.66
C LEU A 5 -7.19 -4.86 4.90
N LEU A 6 -5.94 -4.72 4.44
CA LEU A 6 -4.87 -5.69 4.67
C LEU A 6 -4.06 -5.37 5.95
N LEU A 7 -4.32 -4.23 6.58
CA LEU A 7 -3.74 -3.89 7.88
C LEU A 7 -4.47 -4.66 9.00
N ASP A 8 -3.78 -4.89 10.12
CA ASP A 8 -4.42 -5.38 11.34
C ASP A 8 -5.35 -4.33 11.95
N GLU A 9 -6.27 -4.75 12.81
CA GLU A 9 -7.30 -3.86 13.40
C GLU A 9 -6.67 -2.67 14.15
N ASP A 10 -5.54 -2.91 14.84
CA ASP A 10 -4.81 -1.88 15.57
C ASP A 10 -4.23 -0.80 14.65
N ASP A 11 -3.70 -1.18 13.49
CA ASP A 11 -3.18 -0.25 12.50
C ASP A 11 -4.32 0.46 11.75
N GLN A 12 -5.45 -0.21 11.51
CA GLN A 12 -6.64 0.43 10.95
C GLN A 12 -7.19 1.50 11.89
N GLU A 13 -7.31 1.19 13.19
CA GLU A 13 -7.73 2.17 14.20
C GLU A 13 -6.72 3.31 14.33
N PHE A 14 -5.42 3.02 14.25
CA PHE A 14 -4.39 4.06 14.23
C PHE A 14 -4.56 5.01 13.04
N VAL A 15 -4.78 4.49 11.83
CA VAL A 15 -5.05 5.29 10.63
C VAL A 15 -6.31 6.13 10.82
N ARG A 16 -7.39 5.56 11.37
CA ARG A 16 -8.62 6.29 11.68
C ARG A 16 -8.35 7.47 12.62
N GLN A 17 -7.64 7.24 13.71
CA GLN A 17 -7.29 8.29 14.66
C GLN A 17 -6.35 9.34 14.06
N PHE A 18 -5.42 8.92 13.21
CA PHE A 18 -4.55 9.84 12.47
C PHE A 18 -5.38 10.79 11.60
N VAL A 19 -6.33 10.28 10.82
CA VAL A 19 -7.23 11.10 10.00
C VAL A 19 -8.10 12.02 10.86
N LEU A 20 -8.70 11.51 11.94
CA LEU A 20 -9.51 12.32 12.87
C LEU A 20 -8.69 13.42 13.57
N SER A 21 -7.37 13.23 13.69
CA SER A 21 -6.44 14.24 14.21
C SER A 21 -5.91 15.20 13.15
N SER A 22 -6.43 15.14 11.91
CA SER A 22 -5.95 15.88 10.73
C SER A 22 -4.48 15.59 10.41
N GLY A 23 -4.03 14.36 10.67
CA GLY A 23 -2.66 13.92 10.48
C GLY A 23 -1.65 14.45 11.51
N SER A 24 -2.11 15.00 12.64
CA SER A 24 -1.22 15.58 13.64
C SER A 24 -0.60 14.52 14.55
N LEU A 25 0.67 14.19 14.31
CA LEU A 25 1.46 13.31 15.17
C LEU A 25 1.58 13.84 16.61
N LYS A 26 1.58 15.17 16.79
CA LYS A 26 1.61 15.80 18.13
C LYS A 26 0.30 15.54 18.89
N LYS A 27 -0.85 15.79 18.27
CA LYS A 27 -2.16 15.49 18.89
C LYS A 27 -2.31 14.01 19.22
N LEU A 28 -1.82 13.12 18.35
CA LEU A 28 -1.80 11.69 18.64
C LEU A 28 -0.86 11.32 19.79
N SER A 29 0.32 11.94 19.88
CA SER A 29 1.25 11.67 20.99
C SER A 29 0.66 12.06 22.34
N GLU A 30 -0.07 13.19 22.39
CA GLU A 30 -0.82 13.62 23.57
C GLU A 30 -1.96 12.63 23.88
N LYS A 31 -2.77 12.28 22.87
CA LYS A 31 -3.91 11.35 23.02
C LYS A 31 -3.50 9.96 23.53
N TYR A 32 -2.43 9.40 22.97
CA TYR A 32 -1.92 8.07 23.36
C TYR A 32 -0.97 8.12 24.55
N SER A 33 -0.68 9.30 25.11
CA SER A 33 0.25 9.47 26.23
C SER A 33 1.63 8.84 25.99
N VAL A 34 2.15 9.01 24.78
CA VAL A 34 3.49 8.53 24.39
C VAL A 34 4.28 9.65 23.72
N SER A 35 5.58 9.45 23.53
CA SER A 35 6.41 10.45 22.89
C SER A 35 6.04 10.64 21.40
N TYR A 36 6.28 11.84 20.87
CA TYR A 36 6.16 12.10 19.43
C TYR A 36 6.99 11.12 18.58
N PRO A 37 8.28 10.83 18.91
CA PRO A 37 9.05 9.79 18.23
C PRO A 37 8.35 8.41 18.20
N THR A 38 7.66 8.03 19.28
CA THR A 38 6.92 6.76 19.36
C THR A 38 5.78 6.70 18.33
N ILE A 39 4.97 7.75 18.25
CA ILE A 39 3.88 7.83 17.25
C ILE A 39 4.44 7.88 15.83
N ARG A 40 5.52 8.63 15.62
CA ARG A 40 6.18 8.72 14.31
C ARG A 40 6.61 7.33 13.83
N LEU A 41 7.27 6.56 14.69
CA LEU A 41 7.70 5.20 14.36
C LEU A 41 6.52 4.29 14.03
N ARG A 42 5.39 4.44 14.74
CA ARG A 42 4.15 3.69 14.44
C ARG A 42 3.61 4.07 13.06
N LEU A 43 3.52 5.36 12.73
CA LEU A 43 3.10 5.80 11.40
C LEU A 43 4.02 5.24 10.30
N ASP A 44 5.33 5.32 10.49
CA ASP A 44 6.29 4.81 9.49
C ASP A 44 6.13 3.29 9.27
N ARG A 45 5.76 2.52 10.31
CA ARG A 45 5.44 1.09 10.17
C ARG A 45 4.19 0.86 9.33
N VAL A 46 3.12 1.60 9.57
CA VAL A 46 1.86 1.52 8.79
C VAL A 46 2.11 1.87 7.33
N ILE A 47 2.85 2.95 7.06
CA ILE A 47 3.22 3.35 5.69
C ILE A 47 3.98 2.23 4.98
N ARG A 48 4.94 1.56 5.66
CA ARG A 48 5.66 0.43 5.08
C ARG A 48 4.75 -0.75 4.76
N LYS A 49 3.82 -1.10 5.66
CA LYS A 49 2.84 -2.18 5.42
C LYS A 49 1.96 -1.88 4.21
N LEU A 50 1.45 -0.65 4.08
CA LEU A 50 0.65 -0.23 2.93
C LEU A 50 1.43 -0.30 1.61
N LYS A 51 2.66 0.24 1.58
CA LYS A 51 3.52 0.17 0.39
C LYS A 51 3.82 -1.27 -0.03
N ALA A 52 4.07 -2.16 0.94
CA ALA A 52 4.31 -3.57 0.67
C ALA A 52 3.06 -4.25 0.08
N ALA A 53 1.87 -3.94 0.62
CA ALA A 53 0.60 -4.46 0.12
C ALA A 53 0.29 -3.98 -1.31
N GLU A 54 0.63 -2.73 -1.64
CA GLU A 54 0.51 -2.20 -3.00
C GLU A 54 1.50 -2.87 -3.96
N LEU A 55 2.75 -3.08 -3.54
CA LEU A 55 3.75 -3.78 -4.33
C LEU A 55 3.36 -5.25 -4.59
N ASP A 56 2.84 -5.95 -3.57
CA ASP A 56 2.32 -7.32 -3.74
C ASP A 56 1.19 -7.38 -4.76
N GLN A 57 0.26 -6.40 -4.75
CA GLN A 57 -0.77 -6.30 -5.77
C GLN A 57 -0.20 -6.05 -7.17
N LYS A 58 0.78 -5.14 -7.32
CA LYS A 58 1.48 -4.88 -8.59
C LYS A 58 2.18 -6.15 -9.10
N ASN A 59 2.80 -6.93 -8.21
CA ASN A 59 3.47 -8.18 -8.56
C ASN A 59 2.47 -9.26 -8.99
N LYS A 60 1.36 -9.43 -8.26
CA LYS A 60 0.28 -10.36 -8.64
C LYS A 60 -0.30 -10.04 -10.01
N PHE A 61 -0.50 -8.76 -10.33
CA PHE A 61 -0.92 -8.33 -11.65
C PHE A 61 0.10 -8.75 -12.72
N GLN A 62 1.38 -8.40 -12.56
CA GLN A 62 2.42 -8.78 -13.52
C GLN A 62 2.51 -10.30 -13.71
N VAL A 63 2.47 -11.08 -12.63
CA VAL A 63 2.48 -12.54 -12.69
C VAL A 63 1.27 -13.08 -13.47
N SER A 64 0.08 -12.53 -13.24
CA SER A 64 -1.12 -12.96 -13.96
C SER A 64 -1.04 -12.68 -15.47
N ILE A 65 -0.48 -11.53 -15.87
CA ILE A 65 -0.25 -11.19 -17.27
C ILE A 65 0.79 -12.12 -17.90
N MET A 66 1.89 -12.40 -17.19
CA MET A 66 2.92 -13.32 -17.68
C MET A 66 2.39 -14.76 -17.80
N GLN A 67 1.49 -15.20 -16.91
CA GLN A 67 0.82 -16.49 -17.04
C GLN A 67 -0.05 -16.57 -18.31
N MET A 68 -0.70 -15.47 -18.72
CA MET A 68 -1.45 -15.44 -19.98
C MET A 68 -0.55 -15.59 -21.22
N VAL A 69 0.71 -15.13 -21.13
CA VAL A 69 1.71 -15.37 -22.19
C VAL A 69 2.10 -16.84 -22.23
N ILE A 70 2.36 -17.45 -21.07
CA ILE A 70 2.68 -18.89 -20.97
C ILE A 70 1.54 -19.77 -21.49
N ASP A 71 0.29 -19.36 -21.26
CA ASP A 71 -0.91 -20.05 -21.73
C ASP A 71 -1.20 -19.79 -23.23
N ASP A 72 -0.31 -19.11 -23.97
CA ASP A 72 -0.48 -18.67 -25.37
C ASP A 72 -1.75 -17.82 -25.61
N LYS A 73 -2.30 -17.19 -24.56
CA LYS A 73 -3.48 -16.31 -24.64
C LYS A 73 -3.13 -14.87 -24.95
N LEU A 74 -1.86 -14.48 -24.81
CA LEU A 74 -1.38 -13.12 -24.98
C LEU A 74 0.05 -13.11 -25.55
N ASP A 75 0.30 -12.24 -26.54
CA ASP A 75 1.65 -12.04 -27.06
C ASP A 75 2.57 -11.33 -26.04
N LEU A 76 3.84 -11.71 -26.00
CA LEU A 76 4.82 -11.18 -25.05
C LEU A 76 5.05 -9.67 -25.21
N ALA A 77 5.13 -9.16 -26.45
CA ALA A 77 5.38 -7.74 -26.67
C ALA A 77 4.19 -6.90 -26.19
N LEU A 78 2.97 -7.38 -26.45
CA LEU A 78 1.75 -6.73 -25.95
C LEU A 78 1.63 -6.81 -24.43
N ALA A 79 1.99 -7.93 -23.82
CA ALA A 79 2.04 -8.09 -22.36
C ALA A 79 2.99 -7.06 -21.70
N GLN A 80 4.16 -6.83 -22.29
CA GLN A 80 5.11 -5.83 -21.82
C GLN A 80 4.54 -4.41 -21.92
N GLU A 81 3.86 -4.07 -23.03
CA GLU A 81 3.20 -2.78 -23.20
C GLU A 81 2.12 -2.54 -22.13
N ILE A 82 1.29 -3.57 -21.86
CA ILE A 82 0.25 -3.51 -20.83
C ILE A 82 0.85 -3.27 -19.44
N ILE A 83 1.90 -4.02 -19.09
CA ILE A 83 2.58 -3.88 -17.79
C ILE A 83 3.19 -2.47 -17.65
N GLN A 84 3.77 -1.94 -18.73
CA GLN A 84 4.39 -0.61 -18.73
C GLN A 84 3.34 0.49 -18.52
N LYS A 85 2.26 0.48 -19.31
CA LYS A 85 1.13 1.42 -19.14
C LYS A 85 0.53 1.36 -17.73
N TYR A 86 0.39 0.15 -17.18
CA TYR A 86 -0.09 -0.01 -15.81
C TYR A 86 0.86 0.61 -14.76
N LYS A 87 2.18 0.43 -14.91
CA LYS A 87 3.17 1.04 -14.02
C LYS A 87 3.11 2.58 -14.04
N GLU A 88 2.93 3.17 -15.22
CA GLU A 88 2.79 4.61 -15.39
C GLU A 88 1.56 5.15 -14.67
N THR A 89 0.40 4.47 -14.80
CA THR A 89 -0.84 4.88 -14.10
C THR A 89 -0.82 4.71 -12.58
N THR A 90 0.13 3.94 -12.04
CA THR A 90 0.21 3.65 -10.59
C THR A 90 1.41 4.31 -9.92
N ASN A 91 2.12 5.21 -10.61
CA ASN A 91 3.23 6.00 -10.06
C ASN A 91 2.87 7.50 -9.92
N ASP A 92 1.67 7.91 -10.36
CA ASP A 92 0.99 9.16 -9.97
C ASP A 92 0.09 8.94 -8.74
#